data_AF-A0A524GJZ6-F1
#
_entry.id   AF-A0A524GJZ6-F1
#
_cell.length_a   1.000
_cell.length_b   1.000
_cell.length_c   1.000
_cell.angle_alpha   90.00
_cell.angle_beta   90.00
_cell.angle_gamma   90.00
#
_symmetry.space_group_name_H-M   'P 1'
#
loop_
_entity.id
_entity.type
_entity.pdbx_description
1 polymer ?
#
loop_
_entity_poly.entity_id
_entity_poly.type
_entity_poly.pdbx_seq_one_letter_code
_entity_poly.pdbx_strand_id
1 'polypeptide(L)'
;VLALVGQAIEGRASIGNVYGRVVTEDGNRYARDLVDRYFEPSDEIWRGFGTVPGSGLGLRSEWAHRDASLIEVEVPPPYEPVGCRCGDVLRGVIDPPECPLFDSGCDPETPIGACMVSSEGTCAAWWRHERWTAEAGS
;
A
#
# COMPACT_ATOMS: atom_id res chain seq x y z
N VAL A 1 -1.11 -8.28 17.28
CA VAL A 1 0.20 -8.65 17.85
C VAL A 1 0.11 -9.84 18.82
N LEU A 2 -0.59 -9.75 19.95
CA LEU A 2 -0.67 -10.85 20.94
C LEU A 2 -1.04 -12.22 20.33
N ALA A 3 -2.08 -12.28 19.50
CA ALA A 3 -2.50 -13.53 18.84
C ALA A 3 -1.41 -14.15 17.95
N LEU A 4 -0.58 -13.32 17.30
CA LEU A 4 0.53 -13.79 16.46
C LEU A 4 1.70 -14.29 17.34
N VAL A 5 2.01 -13.58 18.43
CA VAL A 5 3.07 -13.98 19.37
C VAL A 5 2.74 -15.31 20.03
N GLY A 6 1.50 -15.53 20.47
CA GLY A 6 1.07 -16.81 21.04
C GLY A 6 1.23 -17.96 20.05
N GLN A 7 0.81 -17.77 18.79
CA GLN A 7 1.00 -18.76 17.74
C GLN A 7 2.48 -19.10 17.49
N ALA A 8 3.36 -18.09 17.46
CA ALA A 8 4.79 -18.31 17.29
C ALA A 8 5.41 -19.12 18.45
N ILE A 9 5.05 -18.80 19.70
CA ILE A 9 5.50 -19.54 20.90
C ILE A 9 5.04 -21.00 20.85
N GLU A 10 3.82 -21.23 20.40
CA GLU A 10 3.21 -22.56 20.31
C GLU A 10 3.62 -23.33 19.04
N GLY A 11 4.41 -22.72 18.14
CA GLY A 11 4.80 -23.32 16.86
C GLY A 11 3.62 -23.59 15.92
N ARG A 12 2.51 -22.84 16.07
CA ARG A 12 1.30 -22.98 15.25
C ARG A 12 1.27 -21.91 14.16
N ALA A 13 0.81 -22.28 12.96
CA ALA A 13 0.57 -21.37 11.85
C ALA A 13 -0.90 -21.47 11.42
N SER A 14 -1.74 -20.57 11.93
CA SER A 14 -3.19 -20.58 11.68
C SER A 14 -3.73 -19.16 11.47
N ILE A 15 -4.74 -19.05 10.61
CA ILE A 15 -5.45 -17.79 10.39
C ILE A 15 -6.54 -17.67 11.46
N GLY A 16 -6.56 -16.55 12.18
CA GLY A 16 -7.57 -16.25 13.19
C GLY A 16 -8.20 -14.88 12.94
N ASN A 17 -9.52 -14.79 13.06
CA ASN A 17 -10.25 -13.54 12.91
C ASN A 17 -10.32 -12.79 14.25
N VAL A 18 -9.38 -11.85 14.46
CA VAL A 18 -9.37 -10.96 15.64
C VAL A 18 -10.33 -9.76 15.52
N TYR A 19 -11.06 -9.65 14.40
CA TYR A 19 -11.97 -8.55 14.09
C TYR A 19 -13.39 -9.05 13.77
N GLY A 20 -13.79 -10.17 14.39
CA GLY A 20 -15.03 -10.90 14.09
C GLY A 20 -16.33 -10.14 14.34
N ARG A 21 -16.29 -8.98 15.02
CA ARG A 21 -17.46 -8.11 15.18
C ARG A 21 -17.93 -7.51 13.85
N VAL A 22 -17.03 -7.34 12.89
CA VAL A 22 -17.32 -6.69 11.60
C VAL A 22 -16.91 -7.51 10.39
N VAL A 23 -15.95 -8.44 10.54
CA VAL A 23 -15.54 -9.35 9.46
C VAL A 23 -16.17 -10.71 9.69
N THR A 24 -17.03 -11.17 8.78
CA THR A 24 -17.57 -12.53 8.76
C THR A 24 -16.68 -13.46 7.95
N GLU A 25 -16.82 -14.78 8.13
CA GLU A 25 -16.09 -15.79 7.36
C GLU A 25 -16.39 -15.69 5.85
N ASP A 26 -17.64 -15.46 5.49
CA ASP A 26 -18.08 -15.25 4.12
C ASP A 26 -17.63 -13.88 3.53
N GLY A 27 -17.17 -12.95 4.38
CA GLY A 27 -16.98 -11.55 4.01
C GLY A 27 -18.26 -10.90 3.48
N ASN A 28 -18.11 -9.89 2.63
CA ASN A 28 -19.23 -9.25 1.94
C ASN A 28 -19.45 -9.89 0.56
N ARG A 29 -20.33 -10.89 0.48
CA ARG A 29 -20.66 -11.60 -0.77
C ARG A 29 -21.13 -10.66 -1.88
N TYR A 30 -22.03 -9.73 -1.55
CA TYR A 30 -22.54 -8.78 -2.53
C TYR A 30 -21.44 -7.92 -3.16
N ALA A 31 -20.49 -7.44 -2.36
CA ALA A 31 -19.36 -6.69 -2.87
C ALA A 31 -18.43 -7.54 -3.76
N ARG A 32 -18.18 -8.81 -3.37
CA ARG A 32 -17.40 -9.75 -4.19
C ARG A 32 -18.07 -10.02 -5.53
N ASP A 33 -19.36 -10.32 -5.53
CA ASP A 33 -20.13 -10.57 -6.76
C ASP A 33 -20.08 -9.38 -7.72
N LEU A 34 -20.09 -8.14 -7.19
CA LEU A 34 -19.92 -6.93 -8.00
C LEU A 34 -18.51 -6.84 -8.59
N VAL A 35 -17.46 -7.04 -7.79
CA VAL A 35 -16.08 -7.03 -8.29
C VAL A 35 -15.89 -8.10 -9.37
N ASP A 36 -16.33 -9.33 -9.11
CA ASP A 36 -16.19 -10.46 -10.03
C ASP A 36 -16.95 -10.26 -11.35
N ARG A 37 -18.08 -9.53 -11.31
CA ARG A 37 -18.89 -9.19 -12.48
C ARG A 37 -18.22 -8.19 -13.42
N TYR A 38 -17.48 -7.23 -12.87
CA TYR A 38 -16.91 -6.12 -13.67
C TYR A 38 -15.43 -6.28 -13.96
N PHE A 39 -14.70 -6.96 -13.08
CA PHE A 39 -13.24 -7.02 -13.12
C PHE A 39 -12.72 -8.45 -13.23
N GLU A 40 -11.48 -8.56 -13.68
CA GLU A 40 -10.69 -9.79 -13.65
C GLU A 40 -9.27 -9.50 -13.14
N PRO A 41 -8.61 -10.48 -12.48
CA PRO A 41 -7.23 -10.31 -12.03
C PRO A 41 -6.30 -9.96 -13.19
N SER A 42 -5.42 -8.98 -12.97
CA SER A 42 -4.39 -8.58 -13.91
C SER A 42 -3.04 -8.43 -13.22
N ASP A 43 -1.97 -8.47 -14.00
CA ASP A 43 -0.64 -8.10 -13.52
C ASP A 43 -0.60 -6.58 -13.34
N GLU A 44 0.03 -6.11 -12.25
CA GLU A 44 0.10 -4.69 -11.94
C GLU A 44 1.45 -4.31 -11.34
N ILE A 45 1.91 -3.09 -11.61
CA ILE A 45 3.15 -2.56 -11.06
C ILE A 45 2.87 -1.90 -9.71
N TRP A 46 3.44 -2.47 -8.64
CA TRP A 46 3.39 -1.92 -7.30
C TRP A 46 4.70 -1.19 -6.98
N ARG A 47 4.60 0.05 -6.51
CA ARG A 47 5.75 0.89 -6.14
C ARG A 47 6.64 0.16 -5.12
N GLY A 48 7.91 -0.05 -5.47
CA GLY A 48 8.87 -0.78 -4.63
C GLY A 48 8.83 -2.30 -4.74
N PHE A 49 7.81 -2.88 -5.37
CA PHE A 49 7.67 -4.33 -5.58
C PHE A 49 7.84 -4.74 -7.05
N GLY A 50 7.69 -3.78 -7.99
CA GLY A 50 7.68 -4.08 -9.42
C GLY A 50 6.36 -4.70 -9.85
N THR A 51 6.36 -5.42 -10.97
CA THR A 51 5.18 -6.15 -11.43
C THR A 51 4.87 -7.33 -10.50
N VAL A 52 3.66 -7.35 -9.94
CA VAL A 52 3.16 -8.45 -9.11
C VAL A 52 2.03 -9.15 -9.88
N PRO A 53 2.18 -10.45 -10.20
CA PRO A 53 1.19 -11.17 -10.99
C PRO A 53 -0.18 -11.26 -10.32
N GLY A 54 -1.25 -11.05 -11.09
CA GLY A 54 -2.64 -11.18 -10.61
C GLY A 54 -3.03 -10.29 -9.42
N SER A 55 -2.29 -9.19 -9.20
CA SER A 55 -2.47 -8.29 -8.06
C SER A 55 -3.36 -7.08 -8.36
N GLY A 56 -3.58 -6.79 -9.64
CA GLY A 56 -4.46 -5.74 -10.12
C GLY A 56 -5.86 -6.24 -10.48
N LEU A 57 -6.72 -5.29 -10.85
CA LEU A 57 -8.06 -5.54 -11.36
C LEU A 57 -8.24 -4.78 -12.68
N GLY A 58 -8.28 -5.51 -13.79
CA GLY A 58 -8.64 -4.98 -15.10
C GLY A 58 -10.14 -5.08 -15.35
N LEU A 59 -10.72 -4.18 -16.14
CA LEU A 59 -12.12 -4.31 -16.56
C LEU A 59 -12.23 -5.50 -17.52
N ARG A 60 -13.27 -6.33 -17.34
CA ARG A 60 -13.56 -7.41 -18.28
C ARG A 60 -13.87 -6.85 -19.67
N SER A 61 -13.58 -7.63 -20.70
CA SER A 61 -13.81 -7.24 -22.11
C SER A 61 -15.24 -6.78 -22.43
N GLU A 62 -16.27 -7.31 -21.75
CA GLU A 62 -17.67 -6.87 -21.91
C GLU A 62 -17.88 -5.40 -21.51
N TRP A 63 -16.95 -4.86 -20.71
CA TRP A 63 -16.93 -3.49 -20.22
C TRP A 63 -15.81 -2.67 -20.84
N ALA A 64 -15.20 -3.10 -21.96
CA ALA A 64 -14.11 -2.41 -22.64
C ALA A 64 -14.45 -0.97 -23.05
N HIS A 65 -15.71 -0.65 -23.36
CA HIS A 65 -16.16 0.74 -23.60
C HIS A 65 -16.06 1.65 -22.36
N ARG A 66 -15.86 1.01 -21.21
CA ARG A 66 -15.48 1.47 -19.86
C ARG A 66 -14.04 1.95 -19.67
N ASP A 67 -13.16 1.36 -20.47
CA ASP A 67 -11.77 1.18 -20.07
C ASP A 67 -10.86 2.21 -20.73
N ALA A 68 -10.41 3.18 -19.93
CA ALA A 68 -9.49 4.21 -20.39
C ALA A 68 -8.09 3.67 -20.70
N SER A 69 -7.72 2.49 -20.20
CA SER A 69 -6.42 1.86 -20.50
C SER A 69 -6.31 1.40 -21.96
N LEU A 70 -7.44 1.26 -22.66
CA LEU A 70 -7.48 0.93 -24.09
C LEU A 70 -7.23 2.15 -25.00
N ILE A 71 -7.19 3.36 -24.43
CA ILE A 71 -6.87 4.57 -25.19
C ILE A 71 -5.36 4.59 -25.42
N GLU A 72 -4.95 4.46 -26.68
CA GLU A 72 -3.53 4.53 -27.04
C GLU A 72 -2.97 5.92 -26.76
N VAL A 73 -2.05 5.99 -25.78
CA VAL A 73 -1.30 7.19 -25.42
C VAL A 73 0.16 6.85 -25.21
N GLU A 74 1.05 7.80 -25.53
CA GLU A 74 2.47 7.66 -25.23
C GLU A 74 2.70 8.00 -23.76
N VAL A 75 3.04 6.99 -22.95
CA VAL A 75 3.31 7.16 -21.52
C VAL A 75 4.82 7.14 -21.29
N PRO A 76 5.41 8.17 -20.66
CA PRO A 76 6.82 8.14 -20.31
C PRO A 76 7.10 7.04 -19.26
N PRO A 77 8.34 6.56 -19.15
CA PRO A 77 8.69 5.59 -18.13
C PRO A 77 8.37 6.13 -16.72
N PRO A 78 7.97 5.26 -15.78
CA PRO A 78 7.71 5.67 -14.40
C PRO A 78 8.93 6.36 -13.80
N TYR A 79 8.73 7.55 -13.24
CA TYR A 79 9.76 8.31 -12.56
C TYR A 79 9.64 8.13 -11.04
N GLU A 80 10.72 7.65 -10.41
CA GLU A 80 10.89 7.74 -8.97
C GLU A 80 11.81 8.91 -8.63
N PRO A 81 11.40 9.83 -7.74
CA PRO A 81 12.24 10.96 -7.35
C PRO A 81 13.57 10.50 -6.78
N VAL A 82 14.66 11.10 -7.27
CA VAL A 82 16.01 10.79 -6.81
C VAL A 82 16.11 10.96 -5.28
N GLY A 83 16.65 9.95 -4.60
CA GLY A 83 16.84 9.93 -3.15
C GLY A 83 15.60 9.53 -2.36
N CYS A 84 14.41 9.46 -2.97
CA CYS A 84 13.21 8.99 -2.29
C CYS A 84 13.30 7.47 -2.01
N ARG A 85 12.98 7.06 -0.77
CA ARG A 85 12.99 5.66 -0.33
C ARG A 85 11.59 5.11 -0.07
N CYS A 86 10.54 5.67 -0.69
CA CYS A 86 9.15 5.20 -0.51
C CYS A 86 8.99 3.69 -0.78
N GLY A 87 9.68 3.16 -1.79
CA GLY A 87 9.62 1.72 -2.09
C GLY A 87 10.21 0.82 -0.99
N ASP A 88 11.16 1.31 -0.18
CA ASP A 88 11.68 0.57 0.98
C ASP A 88 10.75 0.71 2.19
N VAL A 89 10.18 1.90 2.41
CA VAL A 89 9.16 2.14 3.44
C VAL A 89 7.94 1.26 3.21
N LEU A 90 7.43 1.18 1.98
CA LEU A 90 6.28 0.33 1.63
C LEU A 90 6.56 -1.17 1.81
N ARG A 91 7.81 -1.60 1.68
CA ARG A 91 8.23 -2.98 1.94
C ARG A 91 8.52 -3.25 3.42
N GLY A 92 8.47 -2.24 4.28
CA GLY A 92 8.84 -2.35 5.69
C GLY A 92 10.33 -2.66 5.90
N VAL A 93 11.19 -2.26 4.95
CA VAL A 93 12.65 -2.43 5.04
C VAL A 93 13.28 -1.33 5.89
N ILE A 94 12.69 -0.14 5.87
CA ILE A 94 13.11 1.03 6.66
C ILE A 94 11.88 1.76 7.21
N ASP A 95 12.06 2.47 8.31
CA ASP A 95 11.10 3.46 8.80
C ASP A 95 11.30 4.82 8.10
N PRO A 96 10.27 5.69 8.06
CA PRO A 96 10.36 7.00 7.41
C PRO A 96 11.57 7.86 7.83
N PRO A 97 11.98 7.96 9.12
CA PRO A 97 13.17 8.73 9.51
C PRO A 97 14.51 8.22 8.96
N GLU A 98 14.57 6.97 8.50
CA GLU A 98 15.77 6.42 7.85
C GLU A 98 15.87 6.85 6.37
N CYS A 99 14.80 7.43 5.81
CA CYS A 99 14.84 8.05 4.49
C CYS A 99 15.56 9.42 4.59
N PRO A 100 16.62 9.68 3.81
CA PRO A 100 17.41 10.90 3.94
C PRO A 100 16.65 12.19 3.62
N LEU A 101 15.50 12.08 2.94
CA LEU A 101 14.66 13.22 2.59
C LEU A 101 13.57 13.51 3.64
N PHE A 102 13.28 12.59 4.55
CA PHE A 102 12.15 12.74 5.48
C PHE A 102 12.37 13.91 6.45
N ASP A 103 11.41 14.85 6.49
CA ASP A 103 11.41 16.06 7.33
C ASP A 103 12.58 17.04 7.10
N SER A 104 13.50 16.72 6.19
CA SER A 104 14.63 17.56 5.78
C SER A 104 14.41 18.23 4.42
N GLY A 105 13.74 17.53 3.50
CA GLY A 105 13.41 18.04 2.16
C GLY A 105 12.14 17.41 1.56
N CYS A 106 11.46 16.55 2.31
CA CYS A 106 10.20 15.93 1.98
C CYS A 106 9.29 15.99 3.21
N ASP A 107 8.28 16.84 3.15
CA ASP A 107 7.28 17.10 4.19
C ASP A 107 5.88 17.30 3.54
N PRO A 108 4.79 17.48 4.31
CA PRO A 108 3.46 17.64 3.73
C PRO A 108 3.26 18.90 2.86
N GLU A 109 4.02 19.97 3.08
CA GLU A 109 3.97 21.20 2.27
C GLU A 109 4.79 21.03 0.98
N THR A 110 5.93 20.34 1.07
CA THR A 110 6.82 20.04 -0.06
C THR A 110 7.04 18.52 -0.21
N PRO A 111 6.02 17.75 -0.65
CA PRO A 111 6.13 16.31 -0.70
C PRO A 111 6.95 15.86 -1.93
N ILE A 112 7.95 15.02 -1.70
CA ILE A 112 8.73 14.40 -2.78
C ILE A 112 8.15 13.05 -3.17
N GLY A 113 7.88 12.18 -2.20
CA GLY A 113 7.41 10.82 -2.42
C GLY A 113 5.92 10.63 -2.22
N ALA A 114 5.33 9.64 -2.90
CA ALA A 114 3.90 9.30 -2.77
C ALA A 114 3.46 9.00 -1.33
N CYS A 115 4.35 8.43 -0.49
CA CYS A 115 4.04 8.17 0.91
C CYS A 115 3.95 9.44 1.78
N MET A 116 4.41 10.60 1.29
CA MET A 116 4.20 11.91 1.95
C MET A 116 2.96 12.63 1.41
N VAL A 117 2.61 12.40 0.13
CA VAL A 117 1.40 12.98 -0.49
C VAL A 117 0.12 12.31 0.03
N SER A 118 0.12 10.98 0.16
CA SER A 118 -1.08 10.22 0.52
C SER A 118 -1.53 10.47 1.96
N SER A 119 -2.84 10.60 2.19
CA SER A 119 -3.42 10.68 3.53
C SER A 119 -3.14 9.42 4.36
N GLU A 120 -3.05 8.27 3.69
CA GLU A 120 -2.74 6.95 4.25
C GLU A 120 -1.25 6.58 4.15
N GLY A 121 -0.42 7.48 3.61
CA GLY A 121 1.01 7.23 3.42
C GLY A 121 1.76 7.17 4.75
N THR A 122 2.62 6.15 4.93
CA THR A 122 3.40 5.96 6.16
C THR A 122 4.26 7.17 6.51
N CYS A 123 4.90 7.82 5.53
CA CYS A 123 5.70 9.03 5.80
C CYS A 123 4.82 10.18 6.31
N ALA A 124 3.67 10.42 5.67
CA ALA A 124 2.75 11.47 6.12
C ALA A 124 2.20 11.20 7.53
N ALA A 125 1.86 9.93 7.83
CA ALA A 125 1.41 9.53 9.17
C ALA A 125 2.50 9.73 10.22
N TRP A 126 3.73 9.29 9.94
CA TRP A 126 4.88 9.43 10.83
C TRP A 126 5.19 10.91 11.10
N TRP A 127 5.19 11.73 10.05
CA TRP A 127 5.42 13.17 10.17
C TRP A 127 4.38 13.82 11.09
N ARG A 128 3.10 13.45 10.97
CA ARG A 128 2.00 14.03 11.76
C ARG A 128 2.02 13.61 13.22
N HIS A 129 2.45 12.39 13.53
CA HIS A 129 2.18 11.77 14.83
C HIS A 129 3.42 11.36 15.62
N GLU A 130 4.55 11.08 14.97
CA GLU A 130 5.68 10.40 15.60
C GLU A 130 7.00 11.18 15.49
N ARG A 131 7.08 12.20 14.64
CA ARG A 131 8.35 12.92 14.42
C ARG A 131 8.91 13.60 15.67
N TRP A 132 8.04 14.06 16.58
CA TRP A 132 8.46 14.73 17.83
C TRP A 132 8.68 13.77 19.00
N THR A 133 8.24 12.52 18.89
CA THR A 133 8.47 11.53 19.96
C THR A 133 9.88 10.95 19.89
N ALA A 134 10.54 11.01 18.73
CA ALA A 134 11.92 10.55 18.56
C ALA A 134 12.96 11.48 19.20
N GLU A 135 12.68 12.78 19.35
CA GLU A 135 13.60 13.76 19.96
C GLU A 135 13.55 13.79 21.49
N ALA A 136 12.51 13.23 22.12
CA ALA A 136 12.33 13.24 23.58
C ALA A 136 13.12 12.14 24.32
N GLY A 137 13.94 11.37 23.60
CA GLY A 137 14.68 10.21 24.11
C GLY A 137 16.20 10.34 24.11
N SER A 138 16.76 11.54 23.92
CA SER A 138 18.21 11.82 24.06
C SER A 138 18.56 12.52 25.36
#